data_AF-A0A940SSN3-F1
#
_entry.id   AF-A0A940SSN3-F1
#
_cell.length_a   1.000
_cell.length_b   1.000
_cell.length_c   1.000
_cell.angle_alpha   90.00
_cell.angle_beta   90.00
_cell.angle_gamma   90.00
#
_symmetry.space_group_name_H-M   'P 1'
#
loop_
_entity.id
_entity.type
_entity.pdbx_description
1 polymer ?
#
loop_
_entity_poly.entity_id
_entity_poly.type
_entity_poly.pdbx_seq_one_letter_code
_entity_poly.pdbx_strand_id
1 'polypeptide(L)'
;EALREISGRLEEMPAEEGYPAYLPSRLSEFYERTGAYETLNGREGSVTVIGAVSPQGSDFSEPVTQNTRRFVRCFWGLDKALAYARHYPAINWTMSYSEYMDDLSNFYETQVNPGFTACRTEISTLLKEEQTLMDIVRLIGSDVLPDDQKLIIEIARVIRVGFLQQNAYHAEDTYVPLNKQFLMMKLILYVYHRMKEHLAEHVPLSEMVGSGVLEMVIKVKYDIPNNQPERFGVLTQQIDSMLNALRKQKEEVL
;
A
#
# COMPACT_ATOMS: atom_id res chain seq x y z
N GLU A 1 7.20 -28.45 6.89
CA GLU A 1 7.37 -29.75 6.23
C GLU A 1 8.50 -30.64 6.75
N ALA A 2 9.78 -30.32 6.54
CA ALA A 2 10.87 -31.21 6.96
C ALA A 2 10.83 -31.58 8.46
N LEU A 3 10.52 -30.61 9.34
CA LEU A 3 10.33 -30.87 10.77
C LEU A 3 9.17 -31.84 11.05
N ARG A 4 8.08 -31.75 10.28
CA ARG A 4 6.93 -32.65 10.37
C ARG A 4 7.31 -34.06 9.93
N GLU A 5 8.05 -34.20 8.83
CA GLU A 5 8.49 -35.51 8.35
C GLU A 5 9.45 -36.18 9.34
N ILE A 6 10.42 -35.44 9.88
CA ILE A 6 11.36 -35.96 10.88
C ILE A 6 10.61 -36.37 12.16
N SER A 7 9.71 -35.52 12.67
CA SER A 7 8.89 -35.80 13.83
C SER A 7 8.05 -37.08 13.66
N GLY A 8 7.42 -37.23 12.49
CA GLY A 8 6.68 -38.44 12.14
C GLY A 8 7.54 -39.70 12.09
N ARG A 9 8.78 -39.62 11.57
CA ARG A 9 9.73 -40.74 11.58
C ARG A 9 10.25 -41.09 12.98
N LEU A 10 10.30 -40.11 13.88
CA LEU A 10 10.65 -40.30 15.28
C LEU A 10 9.47 -40.80 16.14
N GLU A 11 8.30 -40.99 15.53
CA GLU A 11 7.06 -41.40 16.21
C GLU A 11 6.67 -40.45 17.36
N GLU A 12 7.03 -39.17 17.23
CA GLU A 12 6.63 -38.14 18.19
C GLU A 12 5.12 -37.88 18.05
N MET A 13 4.45 -37.58 19.17
CA MET A 13 3.03 -37.23 19.12
C MET A 13 2.85 -35.90 18.37
N PRO A 14 2.06 -35.87 17.28
CA PRO A 14 1.81 -34.64 16.55
C PRO A 14 0.93 -33.69 17.37
N ALA A 15 1.14 -32.39 17.14
CA ALA A 15 0.26 -31.33 17.61
C ALA A 15 -0.69 -30.91 16.46
N GLU A 16 -0.88 -29.59 16.28
CA GLU A 16 -1.77 -29.03 15.25
C GLU A 16 -1.32 -29.39 13.82
N GLU A 17 -2.27 -29.87 13.00
CA GLU A 17 -2.07 -30.26 11.59
C GLU A 17 -0.87 -31.18 11.31
N GLY A 18 -0.52 -32.03 12.29
CA GLY A 18 0.58 -32.97 12.16
C GLY A 18 1.96 -32.37 12.38
N TYR A 19 2.07 -31.08 12.73
CA TYR A 19 3.35 -30.47 13.08
C TYR A 19 3.80 -30.87 14.49
N PRO A 20 5.12 -30.93 14.74
CA PRO A 20 5.64 -31.18 16.08
C PRO A 20 5.28 -30.06 17.06
N ALA A 21 5.09 -30.39 18.33
CA ALA A 21 4.80 -29.43 19.40
C ALA A 21 5.90 -28.34 19.57
N TYR A 22 7.13 -28.61 19.14
CA TYR A 22 8.26 -27.67 19.20
C TYR A 22 8.36 -26.71 18.00
N LEU A 23 7.43 -26.75 17.03
CA LEU A 23 7.42 -25.81 15.89
C LEU A 23 7.49 -24.33 16.34
N PRO A 24 6.68 -23.86 17.31
CA PRO A 24 6.72 -22.45 17.73
C PRO A 24 8.07 -22.07 18.33
N SER A 25 8.65 -22.93 19.16
CA SER A 25 9.96 -22.70 19.77
C SER A 25 11.07 -22.62 18.72
N ARG A 26 11.06 -23.48 17.70
CA ARG A 26 12.04 -23.44 16.62
C ARG A 26 11.94 -22.17 15.78
N LEU A 27 10.71 -21.70 15.51
CA LEU A 27 10.50 -20.45 14.79
C LEU A 27 10.97 -19.25 15.63
N SER A 28 10.66 -19.24 16.93
CA SER A 28 11.14 -18.21 17.85
C SER A 28 12.67 -18.16 17.90
N GLU A 29 13.34 -19.30 18.13
CA GLU A 29 14.80 -19.42 18.13
C GLU A 29 15.43 -18.87 16.84
N PHE A 30 14.75 -19.04 15.70
CA PHE A 30 15.21 -18.53 14.41
C PHE A 30 15.04 -17.01 14.29
N TYR A 31 13.85 -16.47 14.57
CA TYR A 31 13.57 -15.04 14.40
C TYR A 31 14.26 -14.16 15.46
N GLU A 32 14.49 -14.66 16.67
CA GLU A 32 15.24 -13.94 17.72
C GLU A 32 16.72 -13.72 17.37
N ARG A 33 17.25 -14.41 16.34
CA ARG A 33 18.60 -14.18 15.80
C ARG A 33 18.67 -13.00 14.84
N THR A 34 17.57 -12.30 14.64
CA THR A 34 17.46 -11.13 13.76
C THR A 34 17.40 -9.85 14.56
N GLY A 35 17.87 -8.74 13.97
CA GLY A 35 17.93 -7.45 14.66
C GLY A 35 19.17 -6.63 14.31
N ALA A 36 19.29 -5.49 14.95
CA ALA A 36 20.50 -4.67 14.94
C ALA A 36 21.37 -5.05 16.15
N TYR A 37 22.68 -5.15 15.93
CA TYR A 37 23.64 -5.65 16.90
C TYR A 37 24.91 -4.80 16.90
N GLU A 38 25.52 -4.67 18.08
CA GLU A 38 26.93 -4.39 18.19
C GLU A 38 27.70 -5.72 18.12
N THR A 39 28.60 -5.83 17.15
CA THR A 39 29.42 -7.02 16.95
C THR A 39 30.55 -7.09 17.99
N LEU A 40 31.12 -8.28 18.17
CA LEU A 40 32.20 -8.52 19.16
C LEU A 40 33.46 -7.66 18.95
N ASN A 41 33.63 -7.02 17.79
CA ASN A 41 34.73 -6.10 17.51
C ASN A 41 34.34 -4.62 17.63
N GLY A 42 33.19 -4.31 18.24
CA GLY A 42 32.71 -2.96 18.49
C GLY A 42 32.12 -2.24 17.28
N ARG A 43 31.73 -2.97 16.22
CA ARG A 43 31.07 -2.39 15.04
C ARG A 43 29.57 -2.66 15.05
N GLU A 44 28.79 -1.74 14.51
CA GLU A 44 27.36 -1.95 14.27
C GLU A 44 27.12 -2.85 13.05
N GLY A 45 26.09 -3.69 13.13
CA GLY A 45 25.60 -4.50 12.03
C GLY A 45 24.13 -4.87 12.23
N SER A 46 23.46 -5.35 11.19
CA SER A 46 22.08 -5.80 11.29
C SER A 46 21.82 -7.04 10.45
N VAL A 47 20.84 -7.82 10.89
CA VAL A 47 20.31 -8.99 10.18
C VAL A 47 18.81 -8.79 10.03
N THR A 48 18.36 -8.53 8.80
CA THR A 48 16.95 -8.46 8.44
C THR A 48 16.57 -9.72 7.68
N VAL A 49 15.53 -10.41 8.11
CA VAL A 49 15.05 -11.64 7.49
C VAL A 49 13.70 -11.40 6.82
N ILE A 50 13.58 -11.82 5.57
CA ILE A 50 12.32 -11.88 4.83
C ILE A 50 11.95 -13.35 4.67
N GLY A 51 11.02 -13.84 5.49
CA GLY A 51 10.54 -15.22 5.45
C GLY A 51 9.38 -15.39 4.48
N ALA A 52 9.50 -16.29 3.51
CA ALA A 52 8.40 -16.68 2.65
C ALA A 52 7.68 -17.91 3.23
N VAL A 53 6.39 -17.77 3.53
CA VAL A 53 5.54 -18.87 3.99
C VAL A 53 4.57 -19.23 2.86
N SER A 54 4.48 -20.52 2.54
CA SER A 54 3.64 -21.04 1.45
C SER A 54 2.50 -21.91 2.01
N PRO A 55 1.46 -21.29 2.61
CA PRO A 55 0.34 -22.03 3.17
C PRO A 55 -0.44 -22.77 2.07
N GLN A 56 -0.91 -23.98 2.38
CA GLN A 56 -1.77 -24.72 1.45
C GLN A 56 -3.09 -23.98 1.26
N GLY A 57 -3.57 -23.89 0.02
CA GLY A 57 -4.86 -23.26 -0.28
C GLY A 57 -4.94 -21.74 -0.06
N SER A 58 -3.86 -21.05 0.32
CA SER A 58 -3.89 -19.67 0.87
C SER A 58 -4.59 -19.55 2.23
N ASP A 59 -4.58 -20.64 3.01
CA ASP A 59 -5.11 -20.62 4.36
C ASP A 59 -4.07 -20.05 5.35
N PHE A 60 -4.26 -18.80 5.78
CA PHE A 60 -3.39 -18.17 6.77
C PHE A 60 -3.65 -18.65 8.21
N SER A 61 -4.64 -19.52 8.44
CA SER A 61 -4.91 -20.11 9.75
C SER A 61 -4.01 -21.31 10.07
N GLU A 62 -3.26 -21.83 9.09
CA GLU A 62 -2.38 -22.97 9.30
C GLU A 62 -1.23 -22.67 10.30
N PRO A 63 -0.73 -23.68 11.03
CA PRO A 63 0.17 -23.47 12.16
C PRO A 63 1.47 -22.73 11.85
N VAL A 64 2.08 -22.91 10.67
CA VAL A 64 3.34 -22.23 10.32
C VAL A 64 3.13 -20.73 10.18
N THR A 65 2.07 -20.31 9.48
CA THR A 65 1.70 -18.90 9.29
C THR A 65 1.34 -18.27 10.62
N GLN A 66 0.48 -18.91 11.43
CA GLN A 66 0.08 -18.37 12.73
C GLN A 66 1.29 -18.20 13.68
N ASN A 67 2.14 -19.22 13.79
CA ASN A 67 3.33 -19.13 14.64
C ASN A 67 4.35 -18.13 14.09
N THR A 68 4.52 -18.03 12.77
CA THR A 68 5.41 -17.01 12.18
C THR A 68 4.92 -15.60 12.48
N ARG A 69 3.62 -15.33 12.26
CA ARG A 69 2.98 -14.03 12.54
C ARG A 69 3.12 -13.59 14.00
N ARG A 70 3.21 -14.54 14.93
CA ARG A 70 3.42 -14.27 16.35
C ARG A 70 4.80 -13.68 16.67
N PHE A 71 5.83 -13.98 15.86
CA PHE A 71 7.21 -13.55 16.11
C PHE A 71 7.69 -12.44 15.18
N VAL A 72 7.03 -12.22 14.04
CA VAL A 72 7.39 -11.14 13.11
C VAL A 72 6.54 -9.89 13.35
N ARG A 73 7.17 -8.72 13.27
CA ARG A 73 6.51 -7.40 13.40
C ARG A 73 5.99 -6.84 12.07
N CYS A 74 6.24 -7.52 10.97
CA CYS A 74 5.76 -7.12 9.65
C CYS A 74 5.28 -8.34 8.87
N PHE A 75 4.14 -8.19 8.21
CA PHE A 75 3.51 -9.23 7.42
C PHE A 75 3.03 -8.66 6.09
N TRP A 76 3.47 -9.27 4.99
CA TRP A 76 3.00 -8.98 3.64
C TRP A 76 2.13 -10.14 3.16
N GLY A 77 0.82 -9.99 3.27
CA GLY A 77 -0.15 -10.97 2.79
C GLY A 77 -0.29 -10.88 1.28
N LEU A 78 0.21 -11.89 0.56
CA LEU A 78 0.03 -11.97 -0.89
C LEU A 78 -1.38 -12.48 -1.25
N ASP A 79 -2.02 -11.83 -2.22
CA ASP A 79 -3.40 -12.09 -2.63
C ASP A 79 -3.48 -12.62 -4.06
N LYS A 80 -4.16 -13.77 -4.22
CA LYS A 80 -4.40 -14.39 -5.52
C LYS A 80 -5.27 -13.51 -6.42
N ALA A 81 -6.29 -12.83 -5.88
CA ALA A 81 -7.20 -11.99 -6.65
C ALA A 81 -6.45 -10.78 -7.26
N LEU A 82 -5.55 -10.15 -6.48
CA LEU A 82 -4.68 -9.08 -7.00
C LEU A 82 -3.76 -9.59 -8.11
N ALA A 83 -3.14 -10.76 -7.91
CA ALA A 83 -2.28 -11.37 -8.93
C ALA A 83 -3.06 -11.70 -10.23
N TYR A 84 -4.27 -12.27 -10.13
CA TYR A 84 -5.13 -12.52 -11.29
C TYR A 84 -5.54 -11.24 -12.02
N ALA A 85 -5.76 -10.15 -11.28
CA ALA A 85 -6.02 -8.83 -11.83
C ALA A 85 -4.77 -8.13 -12.40
N ARG A 86 -3.60 -8.80 -12.40
CA ARG A 86 -2.29 -8.25 -12.80
C ARG A 86 -1.88 -7.01 -11.98
N HIS A 87 -2.34 -6.92 -10.75
CA HIS A 87 -1.90 -5.93 -9.78
C HIS A 87 -0.65 -6.48 -9.07
N TYR A 88 0.50 -5.88 -9.37
CA TYR A 88 1.80 -6.28 -8.83
C TYR A 88 2.50 -5.08 -8.18
N PRO A 89 3.22 -5.30 -7.05
CA PRO A 89 3.26 -6.53 -6.26
C PRO A 89 1.89 -6.85 -5.65
N ALA A 90 1.50 -8.13 -5.65
CA ALA A 90 0.16 -8.59 -5.26
C ALA A 90 -0.04 -8.63 -3.74
N ILE A 91 0.32 -7.55 -3.05
CA ILE A 91 0.26 -7.41 -1.59
C ILE A 91 -1.11 -6.84 -1.21
N ASN A 92 -1.85 -7.57 -0.38
CA ASN A 92 -3.12 -7.09 0.15
C ASN A 92 -2.85 -6.00 1.20
N TRP A 93 -3.18 -4.75 0.88
CA TRP A 93 -2.95 -3.59 1.74
C TRP A 93 -3.86 -3.56 2.99
N THR A 94 -4.96 -4.31 3.00
CA THR A 94 -5.88 -4.40 4.14
C THR A 94 -5.44 -5.44 5.16
N MET A 95 -4.92 -6.58 4.68
CA MET A 95 -4.47 -7.68 5.54
C MET A 95 -3.02 -7.53 6.01
N SER A 96 -2.19 -6.82 5.24
CA SER A 96 -0.78 -6.62 5.55
C SER A 96 -0.60 -5.56 6.65
N TYR A 97 0.46 -5.70 7.44
CA TYR A 97 0.77 -4.76 8.52
C TYR A 97 2.28 -4.63 8.75
N SER A 98 2.65 -3.53 9.40
CA SER A 98 3.99 -3.27 9.89
C SER A 98 3.88 -2.51 11.20
N GLU A 99 4.44 -3.07 12.28
CA GLU A 99 4.48 -2.44 13.60
C GLU A 99 5.66 -1.45 13.74
N TYR A 100 6.56 -1.40 12.76
CA TYR A 100 7.72 -0.51 12.76
C TYR A 100 7.38 0.95 12.44
N MET A 101 6.13 1.26 12.09
CA MET A 101 5.79 2.60 11.59
C MET A 101 5.92 3.68 12.67
N ASP A 102 5.56 3.37 13.90
CA ASP A 102 5.73 4.30 15.02
C ASP A 102 7.22 4.50 15.32
N ASP A 103 8.00 3.43 15.32
CA ASP A 103 9.46 3.46 15.53
C ASP A 103 10.20 4.26 14.43
N LEU A 104 9.73 4.18 13.19
CA LEU A 104 10.37 4.82 12.02
C LEU A 104 9.81 6.21 11.69
N SER A 105 8.75 6.65 12.36
CA SER A 105 8.09 7.95 12.11
C SER A 105 9.07 9.11 12.08
N ASN A 106 9.91 9.23 13.13
CA ASN A 106 10.91 10.28 13.25
C ASN A 106 11.94 10.24 12.09
N PHE A 107 12.34 9.05 11.63
CA PHE A 107 13.23 8.93 10.48
C PHE A 107 12.59 9.50 9.21
N TYR A 108 11.33 9.16 8.93
CA TYR A 108 10.64 9.67 7.75
C TYR A 108 10.42 11.18 7.80
N GLU A 109 10.06 11.71 8.98
CA GLU A 109 9.79 13.13 9.17
C GLU A 109 11.05 13.99 9.03
N THR A 110 12.18 13.49 9.52
CA THR A 110 13.46 14.21 9.45
C THR A 110 14.18 14.05 8.11
N GLN A 111 14.20 12.84 7.54
CA GLN A 111 15.01 12.54 6.37
C GLN A 111 14.27 12.66 5.04
N VAL A 112 12.93 12.60 5.05
CA VAL A 112 12.12 12.70 3.83
C VAL A 112 11.32 13.99 3.84
N ASN A 113 10.32 14.08 4.72
CA ASN A 113 9.50 15.26 4.88
C ASN A 113 8.64 15.16 6.17
N PRO A 114 8.45 16.24 6.94
CA PRO A 114 7.56 16.24 8.10
C PRO A 114 6.11 15.81 7.79
N GLY A 115 5.64 16.00 6.55
CA GLY A 115 4.30 15.58 6.12
C GLY A 115 4.19 14.11 5.68
N PHE A 116 5.28 13.33 5.69
CA PHE A 116 5.30 11.97 5.14
C PHE A 116 4.32 11.04 5.87
N THR A 117 4.40 10.98 7.20
CA THR A 117 3.56 10.12 8.04
C THR A 117 2.08 10.47 7.89
N ALA A 118 1.76 11.77 7.81
CA ALA A 118 0.41 12.27 7.61
C ALA A 118 -0.16 11.83 6.25
N CYS A 119 0.59 12.03 5.16
CA CYS A 119 0.17 11.63 3.82
C CYS A 119 -0.09 10.12 3.74
N ARG A 120 0.82 9.32 4.29
CA ARG A 120 0.67 7.86 4.32
C ARG A 120 -0.59 7.44 5.10
N THR A 121 -0.83 8.07 6.24
CA THR A 121 -1.99 7.77 7.10
C THR A 121 -3.29 8.07 6.37
N GLU A 122 -3.37 9.23 5.71
CA GLU A 122 -4.56 9.62 4.95
C GLU A 122 -4.83 8.67 3.77
N ILE A 123 -3.81 8.32 2.98
CA ILE A 123 -3.93 7.32 1.90
C ILE A 123 -4.42 5.96 2.45
N SER A 124 -3.91 5.55 3.61
CA SER A 124 -4.33 4.30 4.25
C SER A 124 -5.80 4.36 4.69
N THR A 125 -6.27 5.52 5.14
CA THR A 125 -7.68 5.75 5.48
C THR A 125 -8.56 5.69 4.24
N LEU A 126 -8.18 6.36 3.14
CA LEU A 126 -8.94 6.33 1.88
C LEU A 126 -9.09 4.91 1.33
N LEU A 127 -8.05 4.07 1.42
CA LEU A 127 -8.13 2.66 1.01
C LEU A 127 -9.06 1.83 1.90
N LYS A 128 -9.12 2.10 3.21
CA LYS A 128 -10.06 1.44 4.14
C LYS A 128 -11.50 1.87 3.88
N GLU A 129 -11.70 3.15 3.61
CA GLU A 129 -13.01 3.69 3.23
C GLU A 129 -13.47 3.08 1.90
N GLU A 130 -12.60 3.00 0.88
CA GLU A 130 -12.91 2.32 -0.38
C GLU A 130 -13.40 0.89 -0.13
N GLN A 131 -12.71 0.11 0.69
CA GLN A 131 -13.10 -1.27 0.97
C GLN A 131 -14.53 -1.35 1.53
N THR A 132 -14.87 -0.45 2.46
CA THR A 132 -16.20 -0.38 3.08
C THR A 132 -17.26 0.04 2.05
N LEU A 133 -16.94 1.01 1.21
CA LEU A 133 -17.81 1.47 0.13
C LEU A 133 -18.04 0.37 -0.92
N MET A 134 -17.00 -0.39 -1.29
CA MET A 134 -17.11 -1.49 -2.25
C MET A 134 -18.02 -2.61 -1.75
N ASP A 135 -18.09 -2.87 -0.45
CA ASP A 135 -19.04 -3.82 0.12
C ASP A 135 -20.49 -3.33 0.00
N ILE A 136 -20.73 -2.02 0.18
CA ILE A 136 -22.04 -1.40 -0.06
C ILE A 136 -22.39 -1.45 -1.55
N VAL A 137 -21.45 -1.13 -2.45
CA VAL A 137 -21.64 -1.19 -3.90
C VAL A 137 -22.02 -2.59 -4.36
N ARG A 138 -21.43 -3.64 -3.78
CA ARG A 138 -21.78 -5.04 -4.09
C ARG A 138 -23.21 -5.40 -3.72
N LEU A 139 -23.80 -4.73 -2.72
CA LEU A 139 -25.15 -5.00 -2.25
C LEU A 139 -26.22 -4.19 -2.98
N ILE A 140 -25.96 -2.90 -3.25
CA ILE A 140 -26.97 -1.94 -3.69
C ILE A 140 -26.67 -1.33 -5.08
N GLY A 141 -25.44 -1.46 -5.57
CA GLY A 141 -24.95 -0.83 -6.80
C GLY A 141 -24.29 0.53 -6.58
N SER A 142 -23.44 0.96 -7.52
CA SER A 142 -22.64 2.19 -7.42
C SER A 142 -23.46 3.47 -7.59
N ASP A 143 -24.62 3.40 -8.25
CA ASP A 143 -25.37 4.58 -8.65
C ASP A 143 -26.00 5.31 -7.47
N VAL A 144 -26.28 4.57 -6.38
CA VAL A 144 -26.92 5.07 -5.16
C VAL A 144 -25.96 5.85 -4.26
N LEU A 145 -24.64 5.74 -4.49
CA LEU A 145 -23.66 6.43 -3.64
C LEU A 145 -23.67 7.96 -3.90
N PRO A 146 -23.54 8.78 -2.84
CA PRO A 146 -23.25 10.20 -2.97
C PRO A 146 -21.96 10.45 -3.76
N ASP A 147 -21.88 11.59 -4.44
CA ASP A 147 -20.72 11.95 -5.27
C ASP A 147 -19.41 12.03 -4.47
N ASP A 148 -19.46 12.45 -3.20
CA ASP A 148 -18.28 12.43 -2.31
C ASP A 148 -17.72 11.02 -2.11
N GLN A 149 -18.60 10.02 -1.99
CA GLN A 149 -18.20 8.62 -1.81
C GLN A 149 -17.71 8.01 -3.13
N LYS A 150 -18.33 8.39 -4.24
CA LYS A 150 -17.84 8.03 -5.59
C LYS A 150 -16.45 8.60 -5.84
N LEU A 151 -16.17 9.84 -5.38
CA LEU A 151 -14.83 10.42 -5.47
C LEU A 151 -13.79 9.61 -4.68
N ILE A 152 -14.13 9.14 -3.48
CA ILE A 152 -13.22 8.28 -2.70
C ILE A 152 -12.86 7.01 -3.49
N ILE A 153 -13.82 6.37 -4.15
CA ILE A 153 -13.57 5.17 -4.98
C ILE A 153 -12.63 5.50 -6.14
N GLU A 154 -12.84 6.63 -6.83
CA GLU A 154 -11.97 7.06 -7.94
C GLU A 154 -10.55 7.40 -7.48
N ILE A 155 -10.39 8.07 -6.34
CA ILE A 155 -9.06 8.36 -5.78
C ILE A 155 -8.39 7.07 -5.29
N ALA A 156 -9.13 6.15 -4.69
CA ALA A 156 -8.60 4.84 -4.32
C ALA A 156 -8.15 4.05 -5.54
N ARG A 157 -8.85 4.14 -6.68
CA ARG A 157 -8.38 3.62 -7.99
C ARG A 157 -7.04 4.23 -8.38
N VAL A 158 -6.88 5.55 -8.26
CA VAL A 158 -5.60 6.24 -8.51
C VAL A 158 -4.49 5.74 -7.58
N ILE A 159 -4.78 5.56 -6.29
CA ILE A 159 -3.81 5.01 -5.32
C ILE A 159 -3.41 3.59 -5.74
N ARG A 160 -4.38 2.72 -6.04
CA ARG A 160 -4.12 1.32 -6.41
C ARG A 160 -3.29 1.19 -7.68
N VAL A 161 -3.62 1.94 -8.73
CA VAL A 161 -2.99 1.80 -10.06
C VAL A 161 -1.76 2.70 -10.21
N GLY A 162 -1.81 3.91 -9.66
CA GLY A 162 -0.76 4.93 -9.77
C GLY A 162 0.33 4.85 -8.71
N PHE A 163 0.04 4.32 -7.53
CA PHE A 163 0.99 4.27 -6.40
C PHE A 163 1.34 2.85 -5.94
N LEU A 164 0.34 2.00 -5.66
CA LEU A 164 0.59 0.65 -5.13
C LEU A 164 1.07 -0.33 -6.20
N GLN A 165 0.56 -0.21 -7.43
CA GLN A 165 1.04 -1.03 -8.53
C GLN A 165 2.40 -0.52 -8.99
N GLN A 166 3.39 -1.41 -8.97
CA GLN A 166 4.77 -1.12 -9.32
C GLN A 166 5.32 -2.20 -10.26
N ASN A 167 5.86 -1.78 -11.40
CA ASN A 167 6.41 -2.69 -12.39
C ASN A 167 7.91 -2.92 -12.15
N ALA A 168 8.24 -4.10 -11.61
CA ALA A 168 9.61 -4.55 -11.37
C ALA A 168 10.48 -4.66 -12.65
N TYR A 169 9.89 -4.68 -13.84
CA TYR A 169 10.62 -4.76 -15.11
C TYR A 169 10.81 -3.40 -15.80
N HIS A 170 10.23 -2.32 -15.26
CA HIS A 170 10.35 -0.99 -15.85
C HIS A 170 11.53 -0.23 -15.25
N ALA A 171 12.35 0.41 -16.09
CA ALA A 171 13.60 1.06 -15.66
C ALA A 171 13.41 2.13 -14.58
N GLU A 172 12.34 2.94 -14.66
CA GLU A 172 12.05 3.99 -13.67
C GLU A 172 11.18 3.51 -12.50
N ASP A 173 10.35 2.48 -12.72
CA ASP A 173 9.35 2.07 -11.73
C ASP A 173 9.85 0.89 -10.88
N THR A 174 10.91 0.19 -11.31
CA THR A 174 11.52 -0.90 -10.53
C THR A 174 12.05 -0.44 -9.17
N TYR A 175 12.40 0.83 -9.02
CA TYR A 175 12.90 1.42 -7.79
C TYR A 175 12.49 2.89 -7.74
N VAL A 176 11.81 3.30 -6.67
CA VAL A 176 11.33 4.67 -6.50
C VAL A 176 11.89 5.23 -5.18
N PRO A 177 12.70 6.32 -5.21
CA PRO A 177 13.24 6.93 -4.00
C PRO A 177 12.14 7.48 -3.07
N LEU A 178 12.40 7.51 -1.75
CA LEU A 178 11.43 7.98 -0.73
C LEU A 178 10.90 9.40 -1.00
N ASN A 179 11.76 10.31 -1.47
CA ASN A 179 11.33 11.67 -1.82
C ASN A 179 10.29 11.65 -2.96
N LYS A 180 10.51 10.87 -4.02
CA LYS A 180 9.52 10.74 -5.10
C LYS A 180 8.24 10.07 -4.60
N GLN A 181 8.33 9.04 -3.76
CA GLN A 181 7.15 8.43 -3.14
C GLN A 181 6.32 9.47 -2.36
N PHE A 182 6.98 10.33 -1.58
CA PHE A 182 6.31 11.43 -0.88
C PHE A 182 5.62 12.39 -1.84
N LEU A 183 6.29 12.84 -2.90
CA LEU A 183 5.71 13.75 -3.88
C LEU A 183 4.52 13.13 -4.62
N MET A 184 4.57 11.84 -4.93
CA MET A 184 3.45 11.10 -5.49
C MET A 184 2.25 11.06 -4.54
N MET A 185 2.48 10.68 -3.26
CA MET A 185 1.42 10.69 -2.25
C MET A 185 0.81 12.08 -2.09
N LYS A 186 1.66 13.10 -1.97
CA LYS A 186 1.24 14.50 -1.84
C LYS A 186 0.41 14.97 -3.03
N LEU A 187 0.80 14.61 -4.25
CA LEU A 187 0.06 14.97 -5.47
C LEU A 187 -1.32 14.30 -5.50
N ILE A 188 -1.40 13.01 -5.16
CA ILE A 188 -2.68 12.28 -5.13
C ILE A 188 -3.63 12.93 -4.12
N LEU A 189 -3.15 13.21 -2.90
CA LEU A 189 -3.96 13.87 -1.86
C LEU A 189 -4.34 15.30 -2.24
N TYR A 190 -3.42 16.04 -2.87
CA TYR A 190 -3.71 17.37 -3.40
C TYR A 190 -4.89 17.34 -4.39
N VAL A 191 -4.86 16.40 -5.34
CA VAL A 191 -5.95 16.22 -6.32
C VAL A 191 -7.25 15.82 -5.63
N TYR A 192 -7.21 14.91 -4.66
CA TYR A 192 -8.38 14.54 -3.87
C TYR A 192 -9.02 15.75 -3.19
N HIS A 193 -8.25 16.56 -2.47
CA HIS A 193 -8.76 17.74 -1.79
C HIS A 193 -9.33 18.78 -2.76
N ARG A 194 -8.62 19.06 -3.87
CA ARG A 194 -9.08 20.01 -4.88
C ARG A 194 -10.37 19.54 -5.54
N MET A 195 -10.49 18.26 -5.91
CA MET A 195 -11.74 17.73 -6.46
C MET A 195 -12.89 17.78 -5.44
N LYS A 196 -12.61 17.53 -4.16
CA LYS A 196 -13.60 17.67 -3.08
C LYS A 196 -14.10 19.11 -2.90
N GLU A 197 -13.22 20.10 -3.03
CA GLU A 197 -13.61 21.52 -3.07
C GLU A 197 -14.53 21.81 -4.25
N HIS A 198 -14.20 21.31 -5.45
CA HIS A 198 -15.02 21.53 -6.65
C HIS A 198 -16.38 20.81 -6.57
N LEU A 199 -16.46 19.64 -5.92
CA LEU A 199 -17.74 18.99 -5.61
C LEU A 199 -18.61 19.86 -4.70
N ALA A 200 -18.03 20.51 -3.69
CA ALA A 200 -18.75 21.44 -2.82
C ALA A 200 -19.24 22.69 -3.56
N GLU A 201 -18.54 23.09 -4.64
CA GLU A 201 -18.97 24.13 -5.59
C GLU A 201 -19.94 23.59 -6.67
N HIS A 202 -20.46 22.37 -6.47
CA HIS A 202 -21.43 21.68 -7.31
C HIS A 202 -20.92 21.35 -8.73
N VAL A 203 -19.61 21.28 -8.97
CA VAL A 203 -19.07 20.80 -10.25
C VAL A 203 -19.34 19.28 -10.34
N PRO A 204 -19.95 18.77 -11.42
CA PRO A 204 -20.26 17.33 -11.52
C PRO A 204 -19.01 16.45 -11.49
N LEU A 205 -19.07 15.35 -10.72
CA LEU A 205 -17.96 14.40 -10.64
C LEU A 205 -17.59 13.81 -12.01
N SER A 206 -18.58 13.56 -12.86
CA SER A 206 -18.39 13.02 -14.22
C SER A 206 -17.51 13.91 -15.10
N GLU A 207 -17.64 15.23 -14.99
CA GLU A 207 -16.81 16.19 -15.74
C GLU A 207 -15.38 16.20 -15.21
N MET A 208 -15.21 16.16 -13.88
CA MET A 208 -13.88 16.10 -13.27
C MET A 208 -13.14 14.80 -13.60
N VAL A 209 -13.83 13.66 -13.57
CA VAL A 209 -13.25 12.37 -14.00
C VAL A 209 -12.97 12.40 -15.51
N GLY A 210 -13.89 12.94 -16.31
CA GLY A 210 -13.73 13.08 -17.77
C GLY A 210 -12.62 14.05 -18.21
N SER A 211 -12.11 14.89 -17.31
CA SER A 211 -11.04 15.84 -17.60
C SER A 211 -9.68 15.18 -17.89
N GLY A 212 -9.49 13.92 -17.51
CA GLY A 212 -8.22 13.21 -17.65
C GLY A 212 -7.20 13.51 -16.55
N VAL A 213 -7.56 14.33 -15.53
CA VAL A 213 -6.67 14.66 -14.40
C VAL A 213 -6.20 13.40 -13.67
N LEU A 214 -7.12 12.46 -13.39
CA LEU A 214 -6.79 11.22 -12.68
C LEU A 214 -5.81 10.35 -13.49
N GLU A 215 -5.99 10.27 -14.80
CA GLU A 215 -5.12 9.52 -15.71
C GLU A 215 -3.71 10.11 -15.77
N MET A 216 -3.58 11.44 -15.71
CA MET A 216 -2.28 12.09 -15.61
C MET A 216 -1.56 11.70 -14.31
N VAL A 217 -2.27 11.75 -13.17
CA VAL A 217 -1.70 11.38 -11.86
C VAL A 217 -1.26 9.91 -11.85
N ILE A 218 -2.04 9.00 -12.43
CA ILE A 218 -1.68 7.57 -12.53
C ILE A 218 -0.37 7.35 -13.29
N LYS A 219 -0.10 8.14 -14.34
CA LYS A 219 1.09 7.98 -15.19
C LYS A 219 2.35 8.58 -14.61
N VAL A 220 2.26 9.37 -13.53
CA VAL A 220 3.41 10.04 -12.90
C VAL A 220 4.57 9.10 -12.58
N LYS A 221 4.27 7.86 -12.16
CA LYS A 221 5.32 6.86 -11.88
C LYS A 221 6.24 6.58 -13.08
N TYR A 222 5.72 6.70 -14.30
CA TYR A 222 6.46 6.52 -15.56
C TYR A 222 6.93 7.84 -16.15
N ASP A 223 6.09 8.89 -16.11
CA ASP A 223 6.33 10.15 -16.84
C ASP A 223 7.33 11.08 -16.14
N ILE A 224 7.45 10.96 -14.80
CA ILE A 224 8.40 11.75 -14.02
C ILE A 224 9.58 10.85 -13.62
N PRO A 225 10.78 11.04 -14.19
CA PRO A 225 11.97 10.29 -13.81
C PRO A 225 12.33 10.46 -12.33
N ASN A 226 12.99 9.46 -11.76
CA ASN A 226 13.40 9.48 -10.35
C ASN A 226 14.36 10.64 -9.97
N ASN A 227 15.05 11.20 -10.96
CA ASN A 227 16.03 12.28 -10.79
C ASN A 227 15.49 13.68 -11.10
N GLN A 228 14.21 13.84 -11.47
CA GLN A 228 13.61 15.13 -11.85
C GLN A 228 12.34 15.45 -11.05
N PRO A 229 12.42 15.55 -9.71
CA PRO A 229 11.27 15.84 -8.84
C PRO A 229 10.64 17.22 -9.08
N GLU A 230 11.36 18.16 -9.70
CA GLU A 230 10.85 19.49 -10.05
C GLU A 230 9.65 19.45 -11.01
N ARG A 231 9.53 18.39 -11.81
CA ARG A 231 8.40 18.23 -12.75
C ARG A 231 7.05 18.09 -12.05
N PHE A 232 7.03 17.67 -10.78
CA PHE A 232 5.80 17.60 -9.99
C PHE A 232 5.14 18.98 -9.87
N GLY A 233 5.92 20.06 -9.72
CA GLY A 233 5.38 21.41 -9.62
C GLY A 233 4.69 21.88 -10.90
N VAL A 234 5.28 21.56 -12.06
CA VAL A 234 4.69 21.87 -13.37
C VAL A 234 3.39 21.11 -13.55
N LEU A 235 3.37 19.82 -13.18
CA LEU A 235 2.17 19.00 -13.27
C LEU A 235 1.06 19.50 -12.35
N THR A 236 1.37 19.92 -11.12
CA THR A 236 0.39 20.53 -10.20
C THR A 236 -0.25 21.78 -10.82
N GLN A 237 0.54 22.66 -11.43
CA GLN A 237 0.02 23.86 -12.11
C GLN A 237 -0.90 23.53 -13.30
N GLN A 238 -0.56 22.50 -14.06
CA GLN A 238 -1.40 22.03 -15.17
C GLN A 238 -2.73 21.48 -14.65
N ILE A 239 -2.70 20.67 -13.60
CA ILE A 239 -3.89 20.12 -12.95
C ILE A 239 -4.79 21.25 -12.44
N ASP A 240 -4.21 22.24 -11.76
CA ASP A 240 -4.97 23.41 -11.28
C ASP A 240 -5.64 24.16 -12.42
N SER A 241 -4.93 24.36 -13.52
CA SER A 241 -5.48 25.05 -14.69
C SER A 241 -6.67 24.29 -15.29
N MET A 242 -6.60 22.95 -15.32
CA MET A 242 -7.68 22.11 -15.84
C MET A 242 -8.90 22.09 -14.91
N LEU A 243 -8.71 21.91 -13.60
CA LEU A 243 -9.82 21.90 -12.64
C LEU A 243 -10.49 23.28 -12.56
N ASN A 244 -9.71 24.36 -12.52
CA ASN A 244 -10.25 25.72 -12.51
C ASN A 244 -10.97 26.09 -13.82
N ALA A 245 -10.58 25.50 -14.97
CA ALA A 245 -11.29 25.72 -16.22
C ALA A 245 -12.70 25.12 -16.21
N LEU A 246 -12.88 23.94 -15.60
CA LEU A 246 -14.20 23.32 -15.42
C LEU A 246 -15.10 24.19 -14.54
N ARG A 247 -14.55 24.76 -13.47
CA ARG A 247 -15.26 25.71 -12.61
C ARG A 247 -15.75 26.92 -13.40
N LYS A 248 -14.88 27.55 -14.22
CA LYS A 248 -15.23 28.74 -14.99
C LYS A 248 -16.28 28.48 -16.07
N GLN A 249 -16.21 27.34 -16.77
CA GLN A 249 -17.21 26.96 -17.76
C GLN A 249 -18.61 26.89 -17.14
N LYS A 250 -18.71 26.49 -15.86
CA LYS A 250 -19.98 26.46 -15.15
C LYS A 250 -20.45 27.86 -14.74
N GLU A 251 -19.55 28.74 -14.29
CA GLU A 251 -19.88 30.15 -13.98
C GLU A 251 -20.38 30.93 -15.21
N GLU A 252 -20.01 30.53 -16.43
CA GLU A 252 -20.48 31.13 -17.69
C GLU A 252 -21.80 30.54 -18.22
N VAL A 253 -22.20 29.36 -17.75
CA VAL A 253 -23.43 28.64 -18.18
C VAL A 253 -24.62 28.91 -17.24
N LEU A 254 -24.36 29.40 -16.03
CA LEU A 254 -25.34 29.84 -15.03
C LEU A 254 -25.71 31.32 -15.19
#